data_AF-A0A7G8ENC6-F1
#
_entry.id   AF-A0A7G8ENC6-F1
#
_cell.length_a   1.000
_cell.length_b   1.000
_cell.length_c   1.000
_cell.angle_alpha   90.00
_cell.angle_beta   90.00
_cell.angle_gamma   90.00
#
_symmetry.space_group_name_H-M   'P 1'
#
loop_
_entity.id
_entity.type
_entity.pdbx_description
1 polymer ?
#
loop_
_entity_poly.entity_id
_entity_poly.type
_entity_poly.pdbx_seq_one_letter_code
_entity_poly.pdbx_strand_id
1 'polypeptide(L)'
;MATKRSAASSATSRPAQADPMPDSSAGSRIPDWIAAASAQGVKPEQALALIGLGLMQKMAAAGEEIAWAWNEPEDGGTADLISLRQRLEMVNLALQTGAPLSTAEVTALLGARPGSAVVERGGLRARRLSRNVWKLSRLESPPASFNDGFRRRL
;
A
#
# COMPACT_ATOMS: atom_id res chain seq x y z
N MET A 1 42.32 -43.27 -9.72
CA MET A 1 41.54 -43.98 -8.67
C MET A 1 40.41 -43.04 -8.23
N ALA A 2 39.18 -43.27 -8.70
CA ALA A 2 38.13 -44.08 -8.05
C ALA A 2 37.58 -43.41 -6.77
N THR A 3 36.55 -42.56 -6.88
CA THR A 3 35.09 -42.79 -6.72
C THR A 3 34.58 -43.06 -5.28
N LYS A 4 33.61 -42.23 -4.86
CA LYS A 4 32.36 -42.49 -4.07
C LYS A 4 32.10 -41.34 -3.09
N ARG A 5 31.13 -40.44 -3.30
CA ARG A 5 29.67 -40.56 -3.08
C ARG A 5 29.30 -41.22 -1.73
N SER A 6 28.85 -40.39 -0.78
CA SER A 6 27.97 -40.74 0.36
C SER A 6 27.07 -39.53 0.58
N ALA A 7 25.81 -39.58 0.14
CA ALA A 7 24.65 -40.20 0.80
C ALA A 7 24.02 -39.22 1.81
N ALA A 8 22.92 -38.63 1.35
CA ALA A 8 22.02 -37.78 2.09
C ALA A 8 21.44 -38.53 3.31
N SER A 9 21.40 -37.87 4.46
CA SER A 9 20.56 -38.30 5.58
C SER A 9 19.42 -37.31 5.72
N SER A 10 18.24 -37.83 5.39
CA SER A 10 16.93 -37.21 5.44
C SER A 10 16.54 -36.95 6.89
N ALA A 11 16.58 -35.69 7.33
CA ALA A 11 15.90 -35.27 8.55
C ALA A 11 14.40 -35.20 8.24
N THR A 12 13.65 -36.18 8.72
CA THR A 12 12.18 -36.17 8.72
C THR A 12 11.68 -35.07 9.64
N SER A 13 11.42 -33.90 9.06
CA SER A 13 10.72 -32.80 9.72
C SER A 13 9.23 -33.12 9.80
N ARG A 14 8.78 -33.48 11.00
CA ARG A 14 7.38 -33.68 11.38
C ARG A 14 6.55 -32.44 11.02
N PRO A 15 5.43 -32.56 10.27
CA PRO A 15 4.57 -31.41 10.02
C PRO A 15 3.95 -30.93 11.34
N ALA A 16 4.04 -29.63 11.58
CA ALA A 16 3.40 -28.95 12.68
C ALA A 16 1.90 -29.26 12.65
N GLN A 17 1.44 -29.90 13.73
CA GLN A 17 0.03 -30.15 13.97
C GLN A 17 -0.64 -28.78 14.14
N ALA A 18 -1.45 -28.39 13.15
CA ALA A 18 -2.28 -27.21 13.25
C ALA A 18 -3.33 -27.46 14.34
N ASP A 19 -3.28 -26.68 15.41
CA ASP A 19 -4.35 -26.62 16.39
C ASP A 19 -5.66 -26.27 15.65
N PRO A 20 -6.78 -26.95 15.94
CA PRO A 20 -8.06 -26.60 15.35
C PRO A 20 -8.44 -25.20 15.81
N MET A 21 -8.67 -24.32 14.84
CA MET A 21 -9.30 -23.01 15.02
C MET A 21 -10.52 -23.15 15.94
N PRO A 22 -10.66 -22.33 17.00
CA PRO A 22 -11.90 -22.30 17.75
C PRO A 22 -13.00 -21.86 16.80
N ASP A 23 -14.04 -22.69 16.75
CA ASP A 23 -15.27 -22.47 16.02
C ASP A 23 -15.80 -21.07 16.34
N SER A 24 -15.53 -20.12 15.43
CA SER A 24 -16.03 -18.76 15.55
C SER A 24 -17.45 -18.73 15.02
N SER A 25 -18.31 -19.56 15.62
CA SER A 25 -19.74 -19.30 15.68
C SER A 25 -19.94 -18.09 16.61
N ALA A 26 -19.54 -16.92 16.14
CA ALA A 26 -19.89 -15.64 16.74
C ALA A 26 -21.37 -15.35 16.48
N GLY A 27 -22.23 -16.22 17.01
CA GLY A 27 -23.56 -15.81 17.40
C GLY A 27 -23.37 -14.67 18.38
N SER A 28 -24.02 -13.54 18.10
CA SER A 28 -24.07 -12.33 18.93
C SER A 28 -24.35 -12.68 20.39
N ARG A 29 -23.30 -13.00 21.15
CA ARG A 29 -23.38 -13.14 22.61
C ARG A 29 -23.32 -11.73 23.13
N ILE A 30 -24.51 -11.19 23.41
CA ILE A 30 -24.66 -9.99 24.21
C ILE A 30 -23.78 -10.17 25.46
N PRO A 31 -22.80 -9.29 25.70
CA PRO A 31 -21.89 -9.40 26.83
C PRO A 31 -22.66 -9.59 28.15
N ASP A 32 -22.19 -10.48 29.03
CA ASP A 32 -22.89 -10.87 30.26
C ASP A 32 -23.24 -9.68 31.18
N TRP A 33 -22.47 -8.59 31.12
CA TRP A 33 -22.76 -7.36 31.87
C TRP A 33 -24.00 -6.61 31.35
N ILE A 34 -24.31 -6.70 30.05
CA ILE A 34 -25.53 -6.13 29.46
C ILE A 34 -26.74 -6.95 29.90
N ALA A 35 -26.61 -8.28 29.92
CA ALA A 35 -27.67 -9.17 30.43
C ALA A 35 -27.95 -8.92 31.92
N ALA A 36 -26.90 -8.71 32.73
CA ALA A 36 -27.04 -8.34 34.15
C ALA A 36 -27.69 -6.96 34.34
N ALA A 37 -27.35 -5.97 33.51
CA ALA A 37 -27.97 -4.65 33.54
C ALA A 37 -29.45 -4.70 33.10
N SER A 38 -29.78 -5.50 32.09
CA SER A 38 -31.17 -5.76 31.68
C SER A 38 -31.98 -6.48 32.76
N ALA A 39 -31.38 -7.41 33.50
CA ALA A 39 -32.01 -8.06 34.66
C ALA A 39 -32.29 -7.08 35.82
N GLN A 40 -31.53 -6.00 35.92
CA GLN A 40 -31.76 -4.88 36.84
C GLN A 40 -32.76 -3.84 36.29
N GLY A 41 -33.41 -4.13 35.15
CA GLY A 41 -34.44 -3.30 34.55
C GLY A 41 -33.93 -2.16 33.67
N VAL A 42 -32.63 -2.11 33.38
CA VAL A 42 -32.05 -1.12 32.46
C VAL A 42 -32.40 -1.52 31.04
N LYS A 43 -33.19 -0.69 30.35
CA LYS A 43 -33.54 -0.93 28.95
C LYS A 43 -32.30 -0.73 28.08
N PRO A 44 -32.10 -1.57 27.03
CA PRO A 44 -30.93 -1.47 26.17
C PRO A 44 -30.79 -0.09 25.50
N GLU A 45 -31.90 0.59 25.23
CA GLU A 45 -31.91 1.96 24.70
C GLU A 45 -31.38 2.97 25.72
N GLN A 46 -31.65 2.77 27.01
CA GLN A 46 -31.14 3.62 28.09
C GLN A 46 -29.64 3.41 28.30
N ALA A 47 -29.18 2.16 28.21
CA ALA A 47 -27.75 1.85 28.27
C ALA A 47 -27.01 2.49 27.08
N LEU A 48 -27.57 2.40 25.87
CA LEU A 48 -27.01 3.03 24.68
C LEU A 48 -27.00 4.56 24.79
N ALA A 49 -28.07 5.16 25.34
CA ALA A 49 -28.12 6.59 25.61
C ALA A 49 -27.05 7.04 26.61
N LEU A 50 -26.81 6.27 27.68
CA LEU A 50 -25.76 6.54 28.68
C LEU A 50 -24.35 6.42 28.08
N ILE A 51 -24.12 5.40 27.25
CA ILE A 51 -22.84 5.21 26.55
C ILE A 51 -22.62 6.37 25.56
N GLY A 52 -23.66 6.77 24.83
CA GLY A 52 -23.61 7.91 23.92
C GLY A 52 -23.29 9.22 24.64
N LEU A 53 -23.94 9.47 25.79
CA LEU A 53 -23.68 10.65 26.62
C LEU A 53 -22.26 10.64 27.20
N GLY A 54 -21.78 9.49 27.69
CA GLY A 54 -20.42 9.33 28.19
C GLY A 54 -19.36 9.52 27.11
N LEU A 55 -19.63 9.03 25.89
CA LEU A 55 -18.77 9.27 24.74
C LEU A 55 -18.73 10.75 24.38
N MET A 56 -19.89 11.41 24.28
CA MET A 56 -19.98 12.86 24.00
C MET A 56 -19.24 13.69 25.06
N GLN A 57 -19.39 13.35 26.34
CA GLN A 57 -18.70 14.04 27.43
C GLN A 57 -17.19 13.82 27.37
N LYS A 58 -16.74 12.61 26.99
CA LYS A 58 -15.32 12.32 26.75
C LYS A 58 -14.79 13.10 25.54
N MET A 59 -15.56 13.21 24.45
CA MET A 59 -15.17 14.03 23.29
C MET A 59 -15.12 15.52 23.63
N ALA A 60 -16.02 16.00 24.48
CA ALA A 60 -16.06 17.40 24.90
C ALA A 60 -14.94 17.74 25.91
N ALA A 61 -14.53 16.78 26.75
CA ALA A 61 -13.44 16.93 27.71
C ALA A 61 -12.04 16.71 27.09
N ALA A 62 -11.94 15.84 26.09
CA ALA A 62 -10.75 15.69 25.26
C ALA A 62 -10.75 16.80 24.19
N GLY A 63 -10.36 18.00 24.59
CA GLY A 63 -10.35 19.20 23.73
C GLY A 63 -9.47 19.15 22.47
N GLU A 64 -8.93 18.00 22.10
CA GLU A 64 -8.26 17.75 20.82
C GLU A 64 -8.32 16.25 20.47
N GLU A 65 -8.75 15.99 19.24
CA GLU A 65 -8.55 14.79 18.42
C GLU A 65 -8.55 13.42 19.12
N ILE A 66 -9.72 12.77 19.14
CA ILE A 66 -9.76 11.31 19.12
C ILE A 66 -9.31 10.89 17.72
N ALA A 67 -8.00 10.74 17.56
CA ALA A 67 -7.38 10.20 16.37
C ALA A 67 -7.84 8.74 16.21
N TRP A 68 -8.86 8.53 15.39
CA TRP A 68 -9.21 7.20 14.91
C TRP A 68 -7.96 6.65 14.24
N ALA A 69 -7.49 5.47 14.67
CA ALA A 69 -6.26 4.80 14.22
C ALA A 69 -6.24 4.42 12.71
N TRP A 70 -7.20 4.93 11.93
CA TRP A 70 -7.21 4.86 10.46
C TRP A 70 -6.40 5.98 9.81
N ASN A 71 -5.97 6.99 10.60
CA ASN A 71 -5.07 8.06 10.15
C ASN A 71 -3.66 7.86 10.72
N GLU A 72 -3.12 6.64 10.69
CA GLU A 72 -1.65 6.60 10.60
C GLU A 72 -1.28 7.26 9.27
N PRO A 73 -0.33 8.20 9.25
CA PRO A 73 0.19 8.68 7.98
C PRO A 73 0.77 7.46 7.26
N GLU A 74 0.13 7.05 6.16
CA GLU A 74 0.72 6.05 5.27
C GLU A 74 2.17 6.46 4.98
N ASP A 75 3.04 5.46 4.84
CA ASP A 75 4.51 5.57 4.63
C ASP A 75 4.90 6.31 3.31
N GLY A 76 4.02 7.16 2.79
CA GLY A 76 4.20 8.03 1.62
C GLY A 76 3.77 9.48 1.83
N GLY A 77 3.27 9.86 3.01
CA GLY A 77 2.84 11.24 3.30
C GLY A 77 1.64 11.72 2.47
N THR A 78 1.32 13.01 2.55
CA THR A 78 0.24 13.62 1.77
C THR A 78 0.75 14.11 0.42
N ALA A 79 0.01 13.84 -0.66
CA ALA A 79 0.35 14.27 -2.02
C ALA A 79 -0.51 15.46 -2.48
N ASP A 80 0.14 16.50 -3.00
CA ASP A 80 -0.57 17.59 -3.69
C ASP A 80 -1.05 17.12 -5.07
N LEU A 81 -2.36 16.92 -5.19
CA LEU A 81 -3.02 16.43 -6.40
C LEU A 81 -2.98 17.44 -7.56
N ILE A 82 -2.91 18.75 -7.27
CA ILE A 82 -2.85 19.79 -8.31
C ILE A 82 -1.47 19.77 -8.96
N SER A 83 -0.40 19.78 -8.15
CA SER A 83 0.98 19.63 -8.64
C SER A 83 1.20 18.30 -9.34
N LEU A 84 0.61 17.20 -8.83
CA LEU A 84 0.67 15.90 -9.49
C LEU A 84 0.03 15.94 -10.88
N ARG A 85 -1.18 16.49 -11.02
CA ARG A 85 -1.85 16.62 -12.31
C ARG A 85 -0.98 17.39 -13.31
N GLN A 86 -0.51 18.58 -12.92
CA GLN A 86 0.32 19.42 -13.80
C GLN A 86 1.58 18.68 -14.24
N ARG A 87 2.24 17.96 -13.33
CA ARG A 87 3.42 17.14 -13.66
C ARG A 87 3.11 16.06 -14.69
N LEU A 88 1.99 15.35 -14.54
CA LEU A 88 1.58 14.30 -15.48
C LEU A 88 1.24 14.86 -16.86
N GLU A 89 0.58 16.03 -16.93
CA GLU A 89 0.30 16.73 -18.18
C GLU A 89 1.60 17.15 -18.88
N MET A 90 2.56 17.72 -18.15
CA MET A 90 3.87 18.09 -18.69
C MET A 90 4.69 16.88 -19.14
N VAL A 91 4.64 15.76 -18.41
CA VAL A 91 5.26 14.49 -18.84
C VAL A 91 4.68 14.06 -20.18
N ASN A 92 3.36 14.05 -20.32
CA ASN A 92 2.70 13.67 -21.56
C ASN A 92 3.10 14.61 -22.72
N LEU A 93 3.10 15.93 -22.50
CA LEU A 93 3.52 16.91 -23.49
C LEU A 93 4.99 16.72 -23.91
N ALA A 94 5.89 16.47 -22.95
CA ALA A 94 7.30 16.21 -23.23
C ALA A 94 7.49 14.93 -24.06
N LEU A 95 6.71 13.88 -23.78
CA LEU A 95 6.74 12.64 -24.55
C LEU A 95 6.22 12.83 -25.98
N GLN A 96 5.13 13.59 -26.15
CA GLN A 96 4.52 13.83 -27.46
C GLN A 96 5.40 14.73 -28.34
N THR A 97 5.95 15.79 -27.77
CA THR A 97 6.79 16.76 -28.51
C THR A 97 8.21 16.24 -28.73
N GLY A 98 8.73 15.43 -27.80
CA GLY A 98 10.14 15.03 -27.79
C GLY A 98 11.11 16.21 -27.63
N ALA A 99 10.62 17.35 -27.13
CA ALA A 99 11.39 18.58 -26.98
C ALA A 99 12.59 18.39 -26.03
N PRO A 100 13.70 19.11 -26.25
CA PRO A 100 14.83 19.07 -25.34
C PRO A 100 14.45 19.71 -23.99
N LEU A 101 14.83 19.05 -22.90
CA LEU A 101 14.60 19.48 -21.52
C LEU A 101 15.91 19.78 -20.81
N SER A 102 15.86 20.71 -19.87
CA SER A 102 16.93 20.99 -18.91
C SER A 102 16.99 19.96 -17.79
N THR A 103 18.08 19.97 -17.03
CA THR A 103 18.28 19.08 -15.88
C THR A 103 17.25 19.36 -14.78
N ALA A 104 16.85 20.62 -14.59
CA ALA A 104 15.85 21.02 -13.59
C ALA A 104 14.46 20.49 -13.97
N GLU A 105 14.06 20.65 -15.24
CA GLU A 105 12.79 20.14 -15.75
C GLU A 105 12.72 18.63 -15.65
N VAL A 106 13.76 17.90 -16.08
CA VAL A 106 13.80 16.43 -15.93
C VAL A 106 13.72 16.02 -14.47
N THR A 107 14.35 16.77 -13.55
CA THR A 107 14.26 16.50 -12.10
C THR A 107 12.82 16.63 -11.62
N ALA A 108 12.11 17.67 -12.05
CA ALA A 108 10.70 17.86 -11.72
C ALA A 108 9.81 16.76 -12.31
N LEU A 109 10.01 16.40 -13.58
CA LEU A 109 9.19 15.39 -14.26
C LEU A 109 9.42 13.96 -13.72
N LEU A 110 10.67 13.59 -13.43
CA LEU A 110 11.01 12.28 -12.84
C LEU A 110 10.81 12.22 -11.32
N GLY A 111 10.65 13.37 -10.66
CA GLY A 111 10.66 13.48 -9.20
C GLY A 111 11.98 13.03 -8.55
N ALA A 112 13.08 13.03 -9.31
CA ALA A 112 14.42 12.69 -8.84
C ALA A 112 15.48 13.34 -9.73
N ARG A 113 16.58 13.77 -9.12
CA ARG A 113 17.70 14.37 -9.84
C ARG A 113 18.44 13.30 -10.66
N PRO A 114 18.63 13.49 -11.98
CA PRO A 114 19.38 12.53 -12.78
C PRO A 114 20.84 12.41 -12.33
N GLY A 115 21.29 11.19 -11.99
CA GLY A 115 22.67 10.91 -11.54
C GLY A 115 23.63 10.43 -12.64
N SER A 116 23.10 9.95 -13.77
CA SER A 116 23.85 9.33 -14.87
C SER A 116 23.38 9.86 -16.22
N ALA A 117 24.10 9.56 -17.30
CA ALA A 117 23.73 9.98 -18.65
C ALA A 117 22.40 9.38 -19.16
N VAL A 118 21.96 8.27 -18.57
CA VAL A 118 20.65 7.66 -18.78
C VAL A 118 20.07 7.32 -17.42
N VAL A 119 18.82 7.74 -17.17
CA VAL A 119 18.10 7.48 -15.92
C VAL A 119 16.72 6.94 -16.26
N GLU A 120 16.33 5.88 -15.56
CA GLU A 120 15.07 5.17 -15.80
C GLU A 120 14.27 5.12 -14.50
N ARG A 121 12.99 5.52 -14.54
CA ARG A 121 12.11 5.52 -13.37
C ARG A 121 10.65 5.49 -13.80
N GLY A 122 9.85 4.62 -13.19
CA GLY A 122 8.39 4.63 -13.34
C GLY A 122 7.92 4.53 -14.80
N GLY A 123 8.60 3.74 -15.65
CA GLY A 123 8.27 3.61 -17.07
C GLY A 123 8.77 4.76 -17.97
N LEU A 124 9.50 5.73 -17.42
CA LEU A 124 10.15 6.81 -18.16
C LEU A 124 11.66 6.60 -18.23
N ARG A 125 12.26 7.03 -19.34
CA ARG A 125 13.70 7.09 -19.57
C ARG A 125 14.09 8.52 -19.92
N ALA A 126 15.03 9.10 -19.18
CA ALA A 126 15.67 10.36 -19.52
C ALA A 126 17.09 10.10 -20.02
N ARG A 127 17.42 10.58 -21.22
CA ARG A 127 18.75 10.46 -21.83
C ARG A 127 19.37 11.84 -22.01
N ARG A 128 20.58 12.04 -21.49
CA ARG A 128 21.37 13.26 -21.69
C ARG A 128 21.93 13.30 -23.12
N LEU A 129 21.60 14.35 -23.86
CA LEU A 129 22.14 14.62 -25.19
C LEU A 129 23.37 15.52 -25.14
N SER A 130 23.38 16.50 -24.23
CA SER A 130 24.49 17.41 -23.98
C SER A 130 24.42 17.98 -22.55
N ARG A 131 25.31 18.92 -22.21
CA ARG A 131 25.24 19.66 -20.94
C ARG A 131 23.88 20.35 -20.86
N ASN A 132 23.11 20.00 -19.83
CA ASN A 132 21.80 20.57 -19.58
C ASN A 132 20.77 20.36 -20.72
N VAL A 133 20.97 19.33 -21.55
CA VAL A 133 20.02 18.96 -22.61
C VAL A 133 19.70 17.49 -22.50
N TRP A 134 18.43 17.18 -22.29
CA TRP A 134 17.90 15.85 -22.06
C TRP A 134 16.71 15.57 -22.97
N LYS A 135 16.51 14.31 -23.30
CA LYS A 135 15.31 13.81 -23.97
C LYS A 135 14.59 12.83 -23.06
N LEU A 136 13.29 13.05 -22.87
CA LEU A 136 12.41 12.11 -22.15
C LEU A 136 11.77 11.15 -23.16
N SER A 137 11.71 9.86 -22.83
CA SER A 137 11.04 8.83 -23.62
C SER A 137 10.33 7.84 -22.70
N ARG A 138 9.37 7.11 -23.25
CA ARG A 138 8.79 5.95 -22.56
C ARG A 138 9.77 4.78 -22.61
N LEU A 139 9.84 3.99 -21.55
CA LEU A 139 10.48 2.69 -21.59
C LEU A 139 9.62 1.76 -22.45
N GLU A 140 10.21 1.15 -23.48
CA GLU A 140 9.55 0.09 -24.22
C GLU A 140 9.24 -1.06 -23.25
N SER A 141 7.96 -1.26 -22.96
CA SER A 141 7.52 -2.51 -22.33
C SER A 141 7.83 -3.64 -23.30
N PRO A 142 8.45 -4.75 -22.86
CA PRO A 142 8.35 -5.98 -23.63
C PRO A 142 6.86 -6.29 -23.85
N PRO A 143 6.47 -6.81 -25.02
CA PRO A 143 5.06 -7.13 -25.29
C PRO A 143 4.55 -8.01 -24.16
N ALA A 144 3.39 -7.66 -23.62
CA ALA A 144 2.80 -8.22 -22.40
C ALA A 144 2.64 -9.76 -22.47
N SER A 145 3.71 -10.49 -22.19
CA SER A 145 3.74 -11.95 -22.04
C SER A 145 3.58 -12.34 -20.57
N PHE A 146 2.65 -11.69 -19.86
CA PHE A 146 2.33 -12.02 -18.47
C PHE A 146 1.05 -12.87 -18.34
N ASN A 147 0.32 -13.12 -19.44
CA ASN A 147 -1.00 -13.79 -19.38
C ASN A 147 -1.11 -15.12 -20.14
N ASP A 148 -0.02 -15.65 -20.71
CA ASP A 148 -0.09 -16.84 -21.57
C ASP A 148 0.03 -18.19 -20.83
N GLY A 149 0.29 -18.15 -19.51
CA GLY A 149 0.43 -19.35 -18.67
C GLY A 149 -0.89 -19.96 -18.21
N PHE A 150 -1.95 -19.16 -18.05
CA PHE A 150 -3.23 -19.63 -17.50
C PHE A 150 -4.19 -20.21 -18.54
N ARG A 151 -3.97 -19.98 -19.84
CA ARG A 151 -4.89 -20.42 -20.91
C ARG A 151 -4.55 -21.76 -21.55
N ARG A 152 -3.42 -22.38 -21.20
CA ARG A 152 -2.95 -23.63 -21.82
C ARG A 152 -3.37 -24.90 -21.07
N ARG A 153 -4.32 -24.81 -20.14
CA ARG A 153 -4.85 -25.97 -19.39
C ARG A 153 -6.37 -25.94 -19.37
N LEU A 154 -6.99 -26.26 -20.50
CA LEU A 154 -8.36 -26.78 -20.58
C LEU A 154 -8.40 -27.85 -21.68
#